data_AF-A0A0G1NZR5-F1
#
_entry.id   AF-A0A0G1NZR5-F1
#
_cell.length_a   1.000
_cell.length_b   1.000
_cell.length_c   1.000
_cell.angle_alpha   90.00
_cell.angle_beta   90.00
_cell.angle_gamma   90.00
#
_symmetry.space_group_name_H-M   'P 1'
#
loop_
_entity.id
_entity.type
_entity.pdbx_description
1 polymer ?
#
loop_
_entity_poly.entity_id
_entity_poly.type
_entity_poly.pdbx_seq_one_letter_code
_entity_poly.pdbx_strand_id
1 'polypeptide(L)'
;MEENRENLNNNSDKIVERDDMGRLKKGVILNPEGRPKGSKNFETDFLEVVGKIAEANNITRAEAMEILLRKAYSEAKNGQYNFYKDIMDRVYGKVVERTDLTSKGERIFNSVKDLKNEQLENIAAGSVARVSQEGTGEEKTA
;
A
#
# COMPACT_ATOMS: atom_id res chain seq x y z
N MET A 1 -33.77 34.42 16.72
CA MET A 1 -32.71 33.39 16.81
C MET A 1 -32.20 33.21 15.40
N GLU A 2 -31.18 33.99 15.09
CA GLU A 2 -30.78 34.36 13.73
C GLU A 2 -29.76 33.36 13.20
N GLU A 3 -29.89 33.10 11.91
CA GLU A 3 -29.29 32.00 11.16
C GLU A 3 -27.77 32.14 11.03
N ASN A 4 -27.03 31.06 11.25
CA ASN A 4 -25.60 30.99 10.96
C ASN A 4 -25.37 29.87 9.92
N ARG A 5 -25.83 30.12 8.69
CA ARG A 5 -25.62 29.27 7.50
C ARG A 5 -24.66 29.89 6.49
N GLU A 6 -23.78 30.78 6.91
CA GLU A 6 -22.74 31.33 6.05
C GLU A 6 -21.43 30.55 6.24
N ASN A 7 -21.14 29.61 5.34
CA ASN A 7 -19.78 29.28 4.87
C ASN A 7 -19.80 28.14 3.83
N LEU A 8 -20.60 28.29 2.79
CA LEU A 8 -20.53 27.47 1.57
C LEU A 8 -20.50 28.41 0.37
N ASN A 9 -19.36 29.04 0.10
CA ASN A 9 -19.00 29.62 -1.20
C ASN A 9 -17.71 30.41 -1.01
N ASN A 10 -16.57 29.88 -1.43
CA ASN A 10 -15.36 30.68 -1.72
C ASN A 10 -14.31 29.91 -2.54
N ASN A 11 -14.70 28.93 -3.38
CA ASN A 11 -13.71 28.23 -4.21
C ASN A 11 -14.22 27.86 -5.62
N SER A 12 -15.09 28.68 -6.22
CA SER A 12 -15.73 28.39 -7.52
C SER A 12 -15.06 29.01 -8.76
N ASP A 13 -14.04 29.86 -8.64
CA ASP A 13 -13.77 30.81 -9.73
C ASP A 13 -12.53 30.51 -10.58
N LYS A 14 -12.42 29.26 -11.03
CA LYS A 14 -11.81 28.96 -12.34
C LYS A 14 -12.68 27.94 -13.07
N ILE A 15 -13.57 28.45 -13.92
CA ILE A 15 -14.36 27.63 -14.85
C ILE A 15 -13.36 26.89 -15.74
N VAL A 16 -13.24 25.58 -15.52
CA VAL A 16 -12.32 24.73 -16.27
C VAL A 16 -12.83 24.58 -17.69
N GLU A 17 -11.99 24.89 -18.69
CA GLU A 17 -12.41 24.84 -20.09
C GLU A 17 -12.83 23.43 -20.51
N ARG A 18 -14.09 23.33 -20.94
CA ARG A 18 -14.70 22.10 -21.45
C ARG A 18 -14.92 22.19 -22.95
N ASP A 19 -14.99 21.05 -23.62
CA ASP A 19 -15.45 20.95 -25.00
C ASP A 19 -16.98 21.01 -25.09
N ASP A 20 -17.51 21.06 -26.31
CA ASP A 20 -18.96 21.11 -26.58
C ASP A 20 -19.71 19.86 -26.08
N MET A 21 -18.99 18.79 -25.70
CA MET A 21 -19.51 17.56 -25.10
C MET A 21 -19.36 17.53 -23.57
N GLY A 22 -18.93 18.63 -22.94
CA GLY A 22 -18.76 18.75 -21.49
C GLY A 22 -17.53 18.04 -20.92
N ARG A 23 -16.63 17.51 -21.76
CA ARG A 23 -15.38 16.88 -21.35
C ARG A 23 -14.31 17.95 -21.12
N LEU A 24 -13.31 17.65 -20.30
CA LEU A 24 -12.15 18.52 -20.16
C LEU A 24 -11.37 18.57 -21.48
N LYS A 25 -10.99 19.78 -21.92
CA LYS A 25 -10.10 19.92 -23.09
C LYS A 25 -8.76 19.21 -22.83
N LYS A 26 -8.20 18.62 -23.87
CA LYS A 26 -6.91 17.90 -23.80
C LYS A 26 -5.81 18.85 -23.29
N GLY A 27 -5.14 18.46 -22.22
CA GLY A 27 -4.09 19.27 -21.57
C GLY A 27 -4.56 20.14 -20.41
N VAL A 28 -5.87 20.18 -20.11
CA VAL A 28 -6.41 20.90 -18.96
C VAL A 28 -6.48 19.98 -17.74
N ILE A 29 -5.80 20.37 -16.66
CA ILE A 29 -5.83 19.68 -15.37
C ILE A 29 -6.83 20.40 -14.47
N LEU A 30 -7.84 19.67 -13.99
CA LEU A 30 -8.93 20.21 -13.14
C LEU A 30 -8.41 20.76 -11.80
N ASN A 31 -7.36 20.16 -11.26
CA ASN A 31 -6.70 20.57 -10.02
C ASN A 31 -5.17 20.45 -10.17
N PRO A 32 -4.50 21.47 -10.72
CA PRO A 32 -3.06 21.43 -10.99
C PRO A 32 -2.20 21.41 -9.71
N GLU A 33 -2.71 21.94 -8.60
CA GLU A 33 -2.03 21.94 -7.30
C GLU A 33 -2.25 20.65 -6.51
N GLY A 34 -3.12 19.77 -7.01
CA GLY A 34 -3.43 18.49 -6.37
C GLY A 34 -4.19 18.65 -5.05
N ARG A 35 -4.17 17.60 -4.23
CA ARG A 35 -4.82 17.65 -2.92
C ARG A 35 -4.16 18.75 -2.07
N PRO A 36 -4.92 19.69 -1.48
CA PRO A 36 -4.33 20.79 -0.73
C PRO A 36 -3.44 20.25 0.39
N LYS A 37 -2.23 20.81 0.51
CA LYS A 37 -1.24 20.42 1.52
C LYS A 37 -1.86 20.55 2.92
N GLY A 38 -1.69 19.52 3.75
CA GLY A 38 -2.27 19.46 5.09
C GLY A 38 -3.65 18.79 5.18
N SER A 39 -4.24 18.37 4.05
CA SER A 39 -5.47 17.58 4.08
C SER A 39 -5.23 16.21 4.73
N LYS A 40 -5.88 15.96 5.87
CA LYS A 40 -5.78 14.68 6.59
C LYS A 40 -6.52 13.57 5.86
N ASN A 41 -5.95 12.36 5.84
CA ASN A 41 -6.66 11.17 5.34
C ASN A 41 -7.62 10.65 6.44
N PHE A 42 -8.59 9.84 6.04
CA PHE A 42 -9.57 9.27 6.97
C PHE A 42 -8.90 8.55 8.15
N GLU A 43 -7.83 7.80 7.88
CA GLU A 43 -7.03 7.12 8.91
C GLU A 43 -6.52 8.11 9.97
N THR A 44 -5.95 9.24 9.56
CA THR A 44 -5.44 10.27 10.48
C THR A 44 -6.57 10.84 11.34
N ASP A 45 -7.69 11.21 10.72
CA ASP A 45 -8.85 11.75 11.44
C ASP A 45 -9.42 10.73 12.43
N PHE A 46 -9.54 9.47 12.00
CA PHE A 46 -10.02 8.37 12.83
C PHE A 46 -9.12 8.14 14.05
N LEU A 47 -7.80 8.07 13.82
CA LEU A 47 -6.81 7.88 14.86
C LEU A 47 -6.74 9.04 15.86
N GLU A 48 -6.93 10.28 15.40
CA GLU A 48 -7.03 11.44 16.26
C GLU A 48 -8.29 11.40 17.14
N VAL A 49 -9.43 11.01 16.58
CA VAL A 49 -10.68 10.85 17.33
C VAL A 49 -10.52 9.75 18.40
N VAL A 50 -9.91 8.61 18.07
CA VAL A 50 -9.63 7.56 19.05
C VAL A 50 -8.71 8.07 20.17
N GLY A 51 -7.71 8.91 19.84
CA GLY A 51 -6.87 9.58 20.83
C GLY A 51 -7.67 10.48 21.78
N LYS A 52 -8.55 11.33 21.24
CA LYS A 52 -9.43 12.21 22.05
C LYS A 52 -10.37 11.43 22.95
N ILE A 53 -10.90 10.30 22.47
CA ILE A 53 -11.74 9.40 23.28
C ILE A 53 -10.90 8.79 24.42
N ALA A 54 -9.68 8.37 24.13
CA ALA A 54 -8.78 7.80 25.14
C ALA A 54 -8.48 8.81 26.25
N GLU A 55 -8.11 10.05 25.88
CA GLU A 55 -7.89 11.16 26.80
C GLU A 55 -9.13 11.46 27.66
N ALA A 56 -10.31 11.56 27.03
CA ALA A 56 -11.56 11.84 27.73
C ALA A 56 -11.94 10.75 28.75
N ASN A 57 -11.51 9.51 28.53
CA ASN A 57 -11.82 8.38 29.40
C ASN A 57 -10.64 7.98 30.32
N ASN A 58 -9.52 8.72 30.29
CA ASN A 58 -8.29 8.41 31.03
C ASN A 58 -7.77 6.98 30.77
N ILE A 59 -7.90 6.51 29.53
CA ILE A 59 -7.39 5.22 29.07
C ILE A 59 -6.32 5.43 28.01
N THR A 60 -5.55 4.39 27.71
CA THR A 60 -4.60 4.43 26.60
C THR A 60 -5.33 4.37 25.26
N ARG A 61 -4.70 4.92 24.22
CA ARG A 61 -5.20 4.83 22.84
C ARG A 61 -5.38 3.38 22.37
N ALA A 62 -4.53 2.47 22.85
CA ALA A 62 -4.64 1.05 22.55
C ALA A 62 -5.92 0.43 23.16
N GLU A 63 -6.22 0.75 24.42
CA GLU A 63 -7.45 0.29 25.09
C GLU A 63 -8.70 0.88 24.41
N ALA A 64 -8.68 2.17 24.06
CA ALA A 64 -9.79 2.80 23.33
C ALA A 64 -10.04 2.11 21.97
N MET A 65 -8.96 1.77 21.25
CA MET A 65 -9.06 1.02 20.01
C MET A 65 -9.63 -0.38 20.25
N GLU A 66 -9.16 -1.09 21.27
CA GLU A 66 -9.64 -2.42 21.61
C GLU A 66 -11.14 -2.43 21.90
N ILE A 67 -11.63 -1.47 22.69
CA ILE A 67 -13.06 -1.31 23.01
C ILE A 67 -13.87 -1.09 21.73
N LEU A 68 -13.38 -0.20 20.85
CA LEU A 68 -14.03 0.08 19.57
C LEU A 68 -14.10 -1.18 18.69
N LEU A 69 -13.01 -1.95 18.62
CA LEU A 69 -12.94 -3.20 17.87
C LEU A 69 -13.90 -4.26 18.42
N ARG A 70 -13.97 -4.42 19.74
CA ARG A 70 -14.90 -5.35 20.40
C ARG A 70 -16.35 -4.99 20.08
N LYS A 71 -16.70 -3.69 20.15
CA LYS A 71 -18.04 -3.22 19.81
C LYS A 71 -18.35 -3.46 18.33
N ALA A 72 -17.42 -3.13 17.45
CA ALA A 72 -17.61 -3.31 16.02
C ALA A 72 -17.74 -4.79 15.62
N TYR A 73 -16.99 -5.69 16.26
CA TYR A 73 -17.16 -7.14 16.10
C TYR A 73 -18.56 -7.60 16.56
N SER A 74 -19.05 -7.10 17.69
CA SER A 74 -20.40 -7.42 18.16
C SER A 74 -21.47 -6.96 17.18
N GLU A 75 -21.35 -5.75 16.62
CA GLU A 75 -22.29 -5.23 15.61
C GLU A 75 -22.21 -6.00 14.30
N ALA A 76 -21.01 -6.40 13.88
CA ALA A 76 -20.81 -7.25 12.72
C ALA A 76 -21.54 -8.60 12.88
N LYS A 77 -21.52 -9.22 14.06
CA LYS A 77 -22.30 -10.43 14.35
C LYS A 77 -23.82 -10.22 14.25
N ASN A 78 -24.29 -9.00 14.48
CA ASN A 78 -25.70 -8.64 14.37
C ASN A 78 -26.13 -8.27 12.94
N GLY A 79 -25.24 -8.43 11.94
CA GLY A 79 -25.52 -8.17 10.53
C GLY A 79 -25.01 -6.81 10.02
N GLN A 80 -24.43 -5.97 10.87
CA GLN A 80 -23.84 -4.68 10.48
C GLN A 80 -22.38 -4.81 10.02
N TYR A 81 -22.07 -5.87 9.27
CA TYR A 81 -20.71 -6.19 8.83
C TYR A 81 -20.13 -5.13 7.87
N ASN A 82 -20.97 -4.53 7.03
CA ASN A 82 -20.53 -3.55 6.03
C ASN A 82 -19.85 -2.33 6.65
N PHE A 83 -20.38 -1.83 7.78
CA PHE A 83 -19.82 -0.68 8.47
C PHE A 83 -18.44 -1.00 9.06
N TYR A 84 -18.32 -2.16 9.73
CA TYR A 84 -17.05 -2.64 10.26
C TYR A 84 -16.00 -2.82 9.14
N LYS A 85 -16.40 -3.46 8.04
CA LYS A 85 -15.53 -3.69 6.89
C LYS A 85 -15.04 -2.38 6.26
N ASP A 86 -15.90 -1.38 6.07
CA ASP A 86 -15.49 -0.10 5.46
C ASP A 86 -14.48 0.65 6.33
N ILE A 87 -14.67 0.66 7.66
CA ILE A 87 -13.68 1.26 8.58
C ILE A 87 -12.34 0.52 8.47
N MET A 88 -12.36 -0.80 8.50
CA MET A 88 -11.14 -1.61 8.41
C MET A 88 -10.40 -1.39 7.09
N ASP A 89 -11.13 -1.41 5.98
CA ASP A 89 -10.57 -1.20 4.65
C ASP A 89 -9.98 0.21 4.47
N ARG A 90 -10.52 1.22 5.18
CA ARG A 90 -10.02 2.60 5.13
C ARG A 90 -8.84 2.87 6.06
N VAL A 91 -8.75 2.15 7.18
CA VAL A 91 -7.67 2.33 8.17
C VAL A 91 -6.48 1.44 7.85
N TYR A 92 -6.70 0.18 7.50
CA TYR A 92 -5.64 -0.81 7.27
C TYR A 92 -5.40 -1.12 5.78
N GLY A 93 -6.27 -0.62 4.91
CA GLY A 93 -6.24 -0.93 3.49
C GLY A 93 -7.01 -2.20 3.14
N LYS A 94 -7.32 -2.34 1.85
CA LYS A 94 -7.95 -3.54 1.28
C LYS A 94 -6.87 -4.53 0.85
N VAL A 95 -7.19 -5.82 0.96
CA VAL A 95 -6.38 -6.86 0.33
C VAL A 95 -6.37 -6.62 -1.18
N VAL A 96 -5.17 -6.64 -1.77
CA VAL A 96 -5.00 -6.48 -3.22
C VAL A 96 -5.46 -7.76 -3.90
N GLU A 97 -6.61 -7.72 -4.57
CA GLU A 97 -7.05 -8.80 -5.44
C GLU A 97 -6.22 -8.77 -6.73
N ARG A 98 -5.33 -9.76 -6.89
CA ARG A 98 -4.57 -9.95 -8.14
C ARG A 98 -5.42 -10.77 -9.09
N THR A 99 -6.17 -10.12 -9.97
CA THR A 99 -6.77 -10.81 -11.11
C THR A 99 -5.68 -11.14 -12.11
N ASP A 100 -5.47 -12.43 -12.33
CA ASP A 100 -4.58 -12.91 -13.38
C ASP A 100 -5.21 -12.68 -14.76
N LEU A 101 -4.66 -11.72 -15.51
CA LEU A 101 -5.08 -11.42 -16.88
C LEU A 101 -4.15 -12.07 -17.94
N THR A 102 -3.01 -12.61 -17.51
CA THR A 102 -1.88 -12.92 -18.40
C THR A 102 -1.51 -14.40 -18.41
N SER A 103 -1.65 -15.12 -17.30
CA SER A 103 -1.23 -16.52 -17.21
C SER A 103 -2.26 -17.48 -17.78
N LYS A 104 -3.48 -17.05 -18.12
CA LYS A 104 -4.58 -17.93 -18.54
C LYS A 104 -4.78 -19.14 -17.60
N GLY A 105 -4.45 -18.99 -16.30
CA GLY A 105 -4.49 -20.06 -15.30
C GLY A 105 -3.22 -20.93 -15.18
N GLU A 106 -2.14 -20.63 -15.92
CA GLU A 106 -0.84 -21.27 -15.73
C GLU A 106 -0.13 -20.76 -14.47
N ARG A 107 0.55 -21.67 -13.76
CA ARG A 107 1.24 -21.34 -12.51
C ARG A 107 2.46 -20.45 -12.80
N ILE A 108 2.49 -19.24 -12.28
CA ILE A 108 3.63 -18.29 -12.35
C ILE A 108 4.81 -18.69 -11.44
N PHE A 109 4.97 -19.99 -11.14
CA PHE A 109 6.11 -20.47 -10.36
C PHE A 109 7.14 -21.07 -11.30
N ASN A 110 8.17 -20.29 -11.63
CA ASN A 110 9.45 -20.87 -12.05
C ASN A 110 10.01 -21.60 -10.84
N SER A 111 9.97 -22.92 -10.93
CA SER A 111 10.40 -23.85 -9.91
C SER A 111 11.79 -23.52 -9.37
N VAL A 112 11.99 -23.71 -8.06
CA VAL A 112 13.26 -23.69 -7.32
C VAL A 112 14.40 -24.51 -7.99
N LYS A 113 14.10 -25.28 -9.03
CA LYS A 113 15.06 -25.97 -9.89
C LYS A 113 15.97 -25.02 -10.67
N ASP A 114 15.51 -23.83 -11.04
CA ASP A 114 16.29 -22.94 -11.92
C ASP A 114 17.43 -22.24 -11.17
N LEU A 115 17.25 -21.98 -9.87
CA LEU A 115 18.28 -21.41 -8.99
C LEU A 115 19.44 -22.39 -8.69
N LYS A 116 19.21 -23.71 -8.79
CA LYS A 116 20.24 -24.72 -8.47
C LYS A 116 21.20 -24.95 -9.63
N ASN A 117 20.75 -24.81 -10.87
CA ASN A 117 21.58 -25.04 -12.04
C ASN A 117 22.58 -23.90 -12.25
N GLU A 118 22.18 -22.66 -11.99
CA GLU A 118 23.06 -21.49 -12.10
C GLU A 118 24.19 -21.50 -11.04
N GLN A 119 23.96 -22.08 -9.86
CA GLN A 119 25.01 -22.25 -8.86
C GLN A 119 25.96 -23.41 -9.18
N LEU A 120 25.48 -24.50 -9.80
CA LEU A 120 26.31 -25.65 -10.16
C LEU A 120 27.27 -25.35 -11.32
N GLU A 121 26.82 -24.57 -12.32
CA GLU A 121 27.69 -24.17 -13.44
C GLU A 121 28.83 -23.22 -13.01
N ASN A 122 28.55 -22.32 -12.07
CA ASN A 122 29.57 -21.40 -11.54
C ASN A 122 30.61 -22.11 -10.66
N ILE A 123 30.23 -23.18 -9.94
CA ILE A 123 31.17 -24.01 -9.17
C ILE A 123 32.01 -24.91 -10.10
N ALA A 124 31.40 -25.43 -11.18
CA ALA A 124 32.11 -26.21 -12.19
C ALA A 124 33.13 -25.34 -12.96
N ALA A 125 32.75 -24.12 -13.37
CA ALA A 125 33.66 -23.18 -14.02
C ALA A 125 34.80 -22.70 -13.10
N GLY A 126 34.51 -22.48 -11.81
CA GLY A 126 35.51 -22.06 -10.82
C GLY A 126 36.50 -23.15 -10.39
N SER A 127 36.13 -24.44 -10.49
CA SER A 127 37.02 -25.54 -10.12
C SER A 127 38.02 -25.92 -11.23
N VAL A 128 37.63 -25.79 -12.50
CA VAL A 128 38.53 -26.05 -13.65
C VAL A 128 39.69 -25.06 -13.72
N ALA A 129 39.49 -23.80 -13.30
CA ALA A 129 40.53 -22.77 -13.32
C ALA A 129 41.64 -22.96 -12.26
N ARG A 130 41.41 -23.75 -11.19
CA ARG A 130 42.39 -23.94 -10.10
C ARG A 130 43.30 -25.17 -10.27
N VAL A 131 42.92 -26.14 -11.09
CA VAL A 131 43.69 -27.39 -11.26
C VAL A 131 44.89 -27.23 -12.22
N SER A 132 44.95 -26.15 -13.01
CA SER A 132 46.01 -25.97 -14.02
C SER A 132 47.28 -25.24 -13.53
N GLN A 133 47.43 -24.90 -12.25
CA GLN A 133 48.62 -24.16 -11.76
C GLN A 133 49.51 -24.90 -10.74
N GLU A 134 49.20 -26.12 -10.34
CA GLU A 134 50.06 -26.90 -9.44
C GLU A 134 50.63 -28.13 -10.15
N GLY A 135 51.67 -27.91 -10.95
CA GLY A 135 52.37 -29.01 -11.59
C GLY A 135 53.50 -28.56 -12.51
N THR A 136 54.58 -28.00 -11.94
CA THR A 136 55.98 -28.13 -12.41
C THR A 136 56.90 -27.23 -11.56
N GLY A 137 57.31 -27.73 -10.40
CA GLY A 137 58.45 -27.19 -9.65
C GLY A 137 59.57 -28.22 -9.65
N GLU A 138 60.44 -28.17 -10.67
CA GLU A 138 61.64 -29.00 -10.75
C GLU A 138 62.62 -28.66 -9.62
N GLU A 139 62.97 -29.70 -8.87
CA GLU A 139 64.17 -29.84 -8.05
C GLU A 139 65.43 -29.52 -8.89
N LYS A 140 66.23 -28.53 -8.47
CA LYS A 140 67.65 -28.46 -8.82
C LYS A 140 68.50 -28.24 -7.59
N THR A 141 69.13 -29.34 -7.18
CA THR A 141 70.36 -29.42 -6.42
C THR A 141 71.53 -28.87 -7.25
N ALA A 142 72.26 -27.91 -6.69
CA ALA A 142 73.70 -27.68 -6.85
C ALA A 142 74.15 -26.53 -5.93
#